data_AF-A0AAE1GY39-F1
#
_entry.id   AF-A0AAE1GY39-F1
#
_cell.length_a   1.000
_cell.length_b   1.000
_cell.length_c   1.000
_cell.angle_alpha   90.00
_cell.angle_beta   90.00
_cell.angle_gamma   90.00
#
_symmetry.space_group_name_H-M   'P 1'
#
loop_
_entity.id
_entity.type
_entity.pdbx_description
1 polymer ?
#
loop_
_entity_poly.entity_id
_entity_poly.type
_entity_poly.pdbx_seq_one_letter_code
_entity_poly.pdbx_strand_id
1 'polypeptide(L)'
;ENNSYTKSKNFHQIQVLYLSQKFLQSTIAKKQKWEQLMLPVALKKRLLTERGLVNGAVGTLVDIVYLPNKKPPHDTPALMICKFDNYKGPYPYLGNDTALKLVPIPAISKSWTSLNDGKCTRVQFPVQIAYAMTIHRCQGLTLFHIDKGETKEVAPGATFVGISRAKSLDGIMLERFS
;
A
#
# COMPACT_ATOMS: atom_id res chain seq x y z
N GLU A 1 0.83 -37.22 6.03
CA GLU A 1 0.31 -36.82 4.69
C GLU A 1 0.06 -35.30 4.49
N ASN A 2 0.69 -34.39 5.26
CA ASN A 2 0.37 -32.94 5.18
C ASN A 2 1.36 -32.06 4.39
N ASN A 3 2.15 -32.61 3.46
CA ASN A 3 3.26 -31.88 2.83
C ASN A 3 3.08 -31.51 1.34
N SER A 4 1.95 -31.88 0.73
CA SER A 4 1.62 -31.58 -0.68
C SER A 4 0.87 -30.26 -0.87
N TYR A 5 0.01 -29.89 0.08
CA TYR A 5 -0.85 -28.69 -0.01
C TYR A 5 -0.13 -27.35 0.24
N THR A 6 0.91 -27.34 1.07
CA THR A 6 1.77 -26.17 1.33
C THR A 6 2.78 -25.93 0.20
N LYS A 7 3.28 -26.99 -0.45
CA LYS A 7 4.18 -26.90 -1.61
C LYS A 7 3.47 -26.34 -2.85
N SER A 8 2.24 -26.78 -3.12
CA SER A 8 1.45 -26.32 -4.28
C SER A 8 1.11 -24.81 -4.21
N LYS A 9 0.72 -24.31 -3.02
CA LYS A 9 0.48 -22.87 -2.82
C LYS A 9 1.73 -22.03 -3.05
N ASN A 10 2.88 -22.48 -2.55
CA ASN A 10 4.16 -21.80 -2.78
C ASN A 10 4.56 -21.83 -4.26
N PHE A 11 4.35 -22.93 -4.98
CA PHE A 11 4.66 -23.01 -6.41
C PHE A 11 3.80 -22.05 -7.25
N HIS A 12 2.48 -21.98 -7.01
CA HIS A 12 1.63 -20.99 -7.68
C HIS A 12 1.97 -19.55 -7.27
N GLN A 13 2.31 -19.29 -6.01
CA GLN A 13 2.75 -17.97 -5.58
C GLN A 13 4.07 -17.57 -6.25
N ILE A 14 5.03 -18.49 -6.35
CA ILE A 14 6.34 -18.28 -7.00
C ILE A 14 6.17 -18.10 -8.51
N GLN A 15 5.29 -18.88 -9.15
CA GLN A 15 5.06 -18.82 -10.59
C GLN A 15 4.25 -17.56 -10.99
N VAL A 16 3.31 -17.12 -10.16
CA VAL A 16 2.65 -15.81 -10.29
C VAL A 16 3.64 -14.67 -10.03
N LEU A 17 4.53 -14.80 -9.04
CA LEU A 17 5.61 -13.82 -8.79
C LEU A 17 6.58 -13.76 -9.97
N TYR A 18 6.89 -14.88 -10.62
CA TYR A 18 7.82 -14.95 -11.75
C TYR A 18 7.20 -14.48 -13.08
N LEU A 19 5.95 -14.88 -13.35
CA LEU A 19 5.18 -14.36 -14.50
C LEU A 19 4.88 -12.88 -14.34
N SER A 20 4.52 -12.43 -13.13
CA SER A 20 4.41 -11.00 -12.83
C SER A 20 5.77 -10.31 -12.94
N GLN A 21 6.90 -10.95 -12.60
CA GLN A 21 8.23 -10.37 -12.76
C GLN A 21 8.61 -10.12 -14.22
N LYS A 22 8.44 -11.10 -15.12
CA LYS A 22 8.67 -10.90 -16.56
C LYS A 22 7.70 -9.88 -17.16
N PHE A 23 6.44 -9.94 -16.75
CA PHE A 23 5.42 -9.00 -17.19
C PHE A 23 5.71 -7.57 -16.70
N LEU A 24 6.12 -7.41 -15.44
CA LEU A 24 6.52 -6.13 -14.86
C LEU A 24 7.70 -5.56 -15.62
N GLN A 25 8.74 -6.36 -15.84
CA GLN A 25 9.94 -5.92 -16.56
C GLN A 25 9.58 -5.43 -17.97
N SER A 26 8.70 -6.14 -18.69
CA SER A 26 8.24 -5.70 -20.01
C SER A 26 7.36 -4.46 -19.99
N THR A 27 6.59 -4.23 -18.92
CA THR A 27 5.72 -3.04 -18.78
C THR A 27 6.53 -1.83 -18.35
N ILE A 28 7.48 -2.04 -17.43
CA ILE A 28 8.39 -1.03 -16.90
C ILE A 28 9.37 -0.57 -17.99
N ALA A 29 9.97 -1.50 -18.74
CA ALA A 29 10.86 -1.14 -19.85
C ALA A 29 10.15 -0.33 -20.97
N LYS A 30 8.83 -0.48 -21.11
CA LYS A 30 8.03 0.30 -22.07
C LYS A 30 7.62 1.67 -21.54
N LYS A 31 7.62 1.90 -20.22
CA LYS A 31 7.29 3.19 -19.60
C LYS A 31 8.57 3.97 -19.28
N GLN A 32 8.97 4.80 -20.23
CA GLN A 32 10.16 5.65 -20.14
C GLN A 32 9.99 6.87 -19.22
N LYS A 33 8.77 7.12 -18.71
CA LYS A 33 8.43 8.22 -17.79
C LYS A 33 7.33 7.80 -16.81
N TRP A 34 7.56 7.94 -15.51
CA TRP A 34 6.70 7.43 -14.42
C TRP A 34 5.76 8.48 -13.79
N GLU A 35 5.37 9.50 -14.55
CA GLU A 35 4.75 10.71 -13.98
C GLU A 35 3.23 10.64 -13.74
N GLN A 36 2.57 9.53 -14.05
CA GLN A 36 1.11 9.57 -14.25
C GLN A 36 0.26 9.58 -12.98
N LEU A 37 0.76 9.08 -11.85
CA LEU A 37 0.05 9.10 -10.58
C LEU A 37 1.07 9.36 -9.48
N MET A 38 0.86 10.40 -8.68
CA MET A 38 1.65 10.69 -7.48
C MET A 38 0.70 10.69 -6.27
N LEU A 39 -0.09 9.61 -6.17
CA LEU A 39 -1.13 9.51 -5.15
C LEU A 39 -0.54 8.94 -3.85
N PRO A 40 -0.68 9.62 -2.70
CA PRO A 40 -0.23 9.07 -1.42
C PRO A 40 -1.07 7.86 -1.06
N VAL A 41 -0.40 6.79 -0.64
CA VAL A 41 -1.02 5.54 -0.20
C VAL A 41 -0.41 5.03 1.09
N ALA A 42 -1.21 4.31 1.88
CA ALA A 42 -0.76 3.63 3.09
C ALA A 42 -1.04 2.13 2.99
N LEU A 43 -0.04 1.31 3.32
CA LEU A 43 -0.21 -0.15 3.40
C LEU A 43 -1.14 -0.53 4.55
N LYS A 44 -2.02 -1.50 4.30
CA LYS A 44 -2.96 -2.08 5.30
C LYS A 44 -2.55 -3.46 5.79
N LYS A 45 -1.43 -3.98 5.31
CA LYS A 45 -0.93 -5.30 5.66
C LYS A 45 0.58 -5.28 5.76
N ARG A 46 1.14 -6.06 6.70
CA ARG A 46 2.57 -6.38 6.71
C ARG A 46 2.88 -7.26 5.50
N LEU A 47 3.70 -6.75 4.59
CA LEU A 47 4.16 -7.51 3.43
C LEU A 47 5.59 -7.99 3.64
N LEU A 48 6.47 -7.11 4.10
CA LEU A 48 7.88 -7.41 4.34
C LEU A 48 8.46 -6.46 5.40
N THR A 49 8.20 -6.79 6.67
CA THR A 49 8.56 -5.96 7.83
C THR A 49 10.05 -5.64 7.88
N GLU A 50 10.91 -6.62 7.63
CA GLU A 50 12.38 -6.50 7.66
C GLU A 50 12.92 -5.44 6.70
N ARG A 51 12.15 -5.11 5.66
CA ARG A 51 12.52 -4.14 4.62
C ARG A 51 11.62 -2.92 4.60
N GLY A 52 10.86 -2.67 5.67
CA GLY A 52 10.07 -1.44 5.84
C GLY A 52 8.66 -1.49 5.26
N LEU A 53 8.20 -2.61 4.69
CA LEU A 53 6.81 -2.77 4.21
C LEU A 53 5.89 -3.26 5.33
N VAL A 54 5.68 -2.37 6.30
CA VAL A 54 4.83 -2.59 7.47
C VAL A 54 3.42 -2.05 7.26
N ASN A 55 2.49 -2.47 8.12
CA ASN A 55 1.17 -1.83 8.18
C ASN A 55 1.33 -0.35 8.54
N GLY A 56 0.67 0.54 7.82
CA GLY A 56 0.80 1.98 7.95
C GLY A 56 2.00 2.59 7.24
N ALA A 57 2.85 1.80 6.57
CA ALA A 57 3.90 2.36 5.74
C ALA A 57 3.29 3.24 4.65
N VAL A 58 3.70 4.50 4.63
CA VAL A 58 3.27 5.51 3.65
C VAL A 58 4.19 5.42 2.44
N GLY A 59 3.59 5.47 1.27
CA GLY A 59 4.27 5.50 -0.01
C GLY A 59 3.46 6.27 -1.04
N THR A 60 3.92 6.21 -2.28
CA THR A 60 3.29 6.88 -3.42
C THR A 60 2.92 5.84 -4.45
N LEU A 61 1.65 5.78 -4.85
CA LEU A 61 1.23 5.01 -6.01
C LEU A 61 1.74 5.72 -7.25
N VAL A 62 2.61 5.05 -8.00
CA VAL A 62 3.29 5.55 -9.21
C VAL A 62 2.58 5.06 -10.47
N ASP A 63 2.12 3.80 -10.47
CA ASP A 63 1.46 3.23 -11.64
C ASP A 63 0.45 2.14 -11.30
N ILE A 64 -0.50 1.92 -12.20
CA ILE A 64 -1.47 0.83 -12.16
C ILE A 64 -1.28 -0.02 -13.41
N VAL A 65 -0.94 -1.29 -13.21
CA VAL A 65 -0.60 -2.20 -14.29
C VAL A 65 -1.78 -3.14 -14.57
N TYR A 66 -2.20 -3.18 -15.82
CA TYR A 66 -3.25 -4.06 -16.34
C TYR A 66 -2.63 -5.19 -17.16
N LEU A 67 -3.28 -6.35 -17.20
CA LEU A 67 -2.88 -7.42 -18.12
C LEU A 67 -3.05 -6.99 -19.59
N PRO A 68 -2.38 -7.65 -20.55
CA PRO A 68 -2.62 -7.40 -21.97
C PRO A 68 -4.11 -7.50 -22.29
N ASN A 69 -4.63 -6.56 -23.09
CA ASN A 69 -6.03 -6.46 -23.49
C ASN A 69 -7.02 -6.09 -22.36
N LYS A 70 -6.54 -5.72 -21.17
CA LYS A 70 -7.37 -5.19 -20.08
C LYS A 70 -7.20 -3.68 -19.97
N LYS A 71 -8.30 -2.94 -19.77
CA LYS A 71 -8.28 -1.47 -19.70
C LYS A 71 -9.21 -0.92 -18.61
N PRO A 72 -8.84 0.23 -18.00
CA PRO A 72 -9.79 0.99 -17.18
C PRO A 72 -11.00 1.47 -18.02
N PRO A 73 -12.18 1.70 -17.42
CA PRO A 73 -12.49 1.60 -15.98
C PRO A 73 -13.06 0.23 -15.55
N HIS A 74 -13.40 -0.65 -16.49
CA HIS A 74 -14.18 -1.86 -16.21
C HIS A 74 -13.34 -3.08 -15.84
N ASP A 75 -12.08 -3.13 -16.28
CA ASP A 75 -11.19 -4.23 -15.92
C ASP A 75 -10.47 -3.98 -14.60
N THR A 76 -10.19 -5.08 -13.88
CA THR A 76 -9.39 -5.03 -12.65
C THR A 76 -7.90 -4.95 -12.99
N PRO A 77 -7.13 -4.08 -12.29
CA PRO A 77 -5.69 -4.09 -12.41
C PRO A 77 -5.08 -5.43 -11.99
N ALA A 78 -3.95 -5.78 -12.59
CA ALA A 78 -3.14 -6.93 -12.18
C ALA A 78 -2.37 -6.60 -10.89
N LEU A 79 -1.78 -5.41 -10.83
CA LEU A 79 -0.98 -4.94 -9.70
C LEU A 79 -0.85 -3.41 -9.71
N MET A 80 -0.48 -2.86 -8.57
CA MET A 80 -0.13 -1.47 -8.38
C MET A 80 1.38 -1.33 -8.17
N ILE A 81 2.02 -0.31 -8.74
CA ILE A 81 3.42 0.02 -8.48
C ILE A 81 3.45 1.16 -7.48
N CYS A 82 4.01 0.92 -6.30
CA CYS A 82 4.12 1.92 -5.25
C CYS A 82 5.59 2.17 -4.90
N LYS A 83 5.96 3.43 -4.73
CA LYS A 83 7.25 3.86 -4.17
C LYS A 83 7.16 3.93 -2.65
N PHE A 84 8.10 3.35 -1.94
CA PHE A 84 8.21 3.48 -0.47
C PHE A 84 9.60 3.96 -0.08
N ASP A 85 9.72 5.18 0.46
CA ASP A 85 11.03 5.78 0.75
C ASP A 85 11.85 5.02 1.79
N ASN A 86 11.18 4.29 2.69
CA ASN A 86 11.82 3.47 3.73
C ASN A 86 12.05 2.02 3.30
N TYR A 87 11.77 1.66 2.04
CA TYR A 87 11.99 0.30 1.56
C TYR A 87 13.49 0.00 1.38
N LYS A 88 13.95 -1.13 1.95
CA LYS A 88 15.37 -1.55 1.97
C LYS A 88 15.63 -2.89 1.26
N GLY A 89 14.72 -3.35 0.41
CA GLY A 89 14.86 -4.63 -0.29
C GLY A 89 15.52 -4.53 -1.66
N PRO A 90 15.95 -5.67 -2.23
CA PRO A 90 16.42 -5.73 -3.61
C PRO A 90 15.28 -5.29 -4.53
N TYR A 91 15.68 -4.73 -5.67
CA TYR A 91 14.83 -4.10 -6.67
C TYR A 91 14.61 -5.12 -7.80
N PRO A 92 13.54 -5.94 -7.77
CA PRO A 92 13.42 -7.05 -8.71
C PRO A 92 13.00 -6.61 -10.13
N TYR A 93 12.79 -5.30 -10.35
CA TYR A 93 11.83 -4.81 -11.33
C TYR A 93 12.28 -3.65 -12.22
N LEU A 94 13.30 -2.91 -11.81
CA LEU A 94 13.95 -1.88 -12.60
C LEU A 94 15.37 -2.36 -12.81
N GLY A 95 15.98 -2.08 -13.96
CA GLY A 95 17.39 -2.38 -14.16
C GLY A 95 18.30 -1.69 -13.13
N ASN A 96 19.58 -1.57 -13.42
CA ASN A 96 20.64 -1.12 -12.50
C ASN A 96 20.42 0.23 -11.78
N ASP A 97 19.31 0.93 -12.04
CA ASP A 97 18.86 2.10 -11.32
C ASP A 97 18.22 1.76 -9.97
N THR A 98 19.13 1.51 -9.03
CA THR A 98 18.94 1.12 -7.64
C THR A 98 18.22 2.20 -6.79
N ALA A 99 17.89 3.37 -7.35
CA ALA A 99 17.43 4.54 -6.59
C ALA A 99 15.90 4.63 -6.38
N LEU A 100 15.09 3.96 -7.20
CA LEU A 100 13.67 4.31 -7.32
C LEU A 100 12.72 3.72 -6.26
N LYS A 101 13.17 2.73 -5.45
CA LYS A 101 12.41 2.13 -4.32
C LYS A 101 10.96 1.72 -4.67
N LEU A 102 10.76 1.19 -5.87
CA LEU A 102 9.44 0.72 -6.35
C LEU A 102 9.14 -0.71 -5.89
N VAL A 103 7.89 -0.93 -5.51
CA VAL A 103 7.36 -2.19 -4.99
C VAL A 103 6.04 -2.50 -5.69
N PRO A 104 5.90 -3.65 -6.36
CA PRO A 104 4.62 -4.11 -6.89
C PRO A 104 3.76 -4.65 -5.77
N ILE A 105 2.52 -4.20 -5.76
CA ILE A 105 1.49 -4.55 -4.79
C ILE A 105 0.39 -5.31 -5.54
N PRO A 106 0.37 -6.65 -5.48
CA PRO A 106 -0.70 -7.45 -6.06
C PRO A 106 -1.97 -7.40 -5.20
N ALA A 107 -3.10 -7.74 -5.81
CA ALA A 107 -4.33 -7.97 -5.07
C ALA A 107 -4.19 -9.23 -4.19
N ILE A 108 -4.69 -9.14 -2.95
CA ILE A 108 -4.60 -10.23 -1.97
C ILE A 108 -6.00 -10.77 -1.72
N SER A 109 -6.13 -12.10 -1.77
CA SER A 109 -7.33 -12.81 -1.35
C SER A 109 -7.29 -13.11 0.14
N LYS A 110 -8.37 -12.79 0.87
CA LYS A 110 -8.56 -13.16 2.28
C LYS A 110 -9.92 -13.82 2.44
N SER A 111 -9.95 -14.98 3.07
CA SER A 111 -11.17 -15.68 3.43
C SER A 111 -11.41 -15.68 4.94
N TRP A 112 -12.67 -15.69 5.33
CA TRP A 112 -13.12 -15.82 6.72
C TRP A 112 -14.44 -16.57 6.76
N THR A 113 -14.75 -17.16 7.91
CA THR A 113 -16.05 -17.79 8.14
C THR A 113 -16.93 -16.78 8.89
N SER A 114 -18.02 -16.36 8.28
CA SER A 114 -19.09 -15.60 8.93
C SER A 114 -19.95 -16.58 9.72
N LEU A 115 -20.41 -16.17 10.91
CA LEU A 115 -21.33 -16.97 11.73
C LEU A 115 -22.64 -17.25 10.99
N ASN A 116 -23.06 -16.35 10.09
CA ASN A 116 -24.34 -16.45 9.36
C ASN A 116 -24.18 -16.82 7.87
N ASP A 117 -23.08 -16.42 7.23
CA ASP A 117 -22.93 -16.52 5.76
C ASP A 117 -21.94 -17.59 5.29
N GLY A 118 -21.45 -18.45 6.19
CA GLY A 118 -20.46 -19.46 5.87
C GLY A 118 -19.11 -18.87 5.45
N LYS A 119 -18.40 -19.53 4.53
CA LYS A 119 -17.03 -19.14 4.12
C LYS A 119 -17.07 -18.02 3.07
N CYS A 120 -16.74 -16.80 3.49
CA CYS A 120 -16.62 -15.63 2.62
C CYS A 120 -15.18 -15.43 2.15
N THR A 121 -14.99 -14.82 0.98
CA THR A 121 -13.67 -14.44 0.44
C THR A 121 -13.71 -13.04 -0.17
N ARG A 122 -12.68 -12.23 0.08
CA ARG A 122 -12.49 -10.90 -0.52
C ARG A 122 -11.12 -10.80 -1.17
N VAL A 123 -11.09 -10.31 -2.41
CA VAL A 123 -9.86 -9.97 -3.14
C VAL A 123 -9.72 -8.46 -3.16
N GLN A 124 -8.63 -7.93 -2.62
CA GLN A 124 -8.41 -6.47 -2.53
C GLN A 124 -6.92 -6.14 -2.51
N PHE A 125 -6.54 -4.98 -3.05
CA PHE A 125 -5.20 -4.43 -2.87
C PHE A 125 -5.00 -4.01 -1.41
N PRO A 126 -3.89 -4.37 -0.76
CA PRO A 126 -3.61 -4.03 0.63
C PRO A 126 -3.13 -2.58 0.81
N VAL A 127 -3.69 -1.63 0.06
CA VAL A 127 -3.38 -0.20 0.12
C VAL A 127 -4.66 0.63 0.27
N GLN A 128 -4.54 1.80 0.86
CA GLN A 128 -5.60 2.80 0.93
C GLN A 128 -5.00 4.16 0.55
N ILE A 129 -5.77 5.02 -0.12
CA ILE A 129 -5.42 6.42 -0.34
C ILE A 129 -5.14 7.09 1.01
N ALA A 130 -4.07 7.89 1.07
CA ALA A 130 -3.53 8.47 2.30
C ALA A 130 -3.41 10.01 2.25
N TYR A 131 -4.31 10.69 1.52
CA TYR A 131 -4.40 12.16 1.57
C TYR A 131 -4.82 12.67 2.94
N ALA A 132 -5.82 12.03 3.53
CA ALA A 132 -6.33 12.35 4.85
C ALA A 132 -6.72 11.06 5.55
N MET A 133 -6.53 11.02 6.87
CA MET A 133 -6.92 9.89 7.70
C MET A 133 -7.42 10.39 9.05
N THR A 134 -8.46 9.75 9.55
CA THR A 134 -9.06 10.14 10.84
C THR A 134 -8.09 9.87 11.99
N ILE A 135 -8.17 10.69 13.05
CA ILE A 135 -7.33 10.54 14.26
C ILE A 135 -7.37 9.11 14.81
N HIS A 136 -8.55 8.49 14.83
CA HIS A 136 -8.72 7.10 15.27
C HIS A 136 -7.93 6.09 14.43
N ARG A 137 -7.69 6.36 13.13
CA ARG A 137 -6.90 5.50 12.25
C ARG A 137 -5.40 5.81 12.32
N CYS A 138 -5.04 6.94 12.91
CA CYS A 138 -3.66 7.37 13.16
C CYS A 138 -3.07 6.82 14.45
N GLN A 139 -3.89 6.24 15.33
CA GLN A 139 -3.43 5.75 16.62
C GLN A 139 -2.32 4.69 16.44
N GLY A 140 -1.16 4.94 17.06
CA GLY A 140 0.02 4.07 16.96
C GLY A 140 0.83 4.21 15.67
N LEU A 141 0.45 5.11 14.76
CA LEU A 141 1.26 5.49 13.60
C LEU A 141 2.13 6.70 13.91
N THR A 142 3.15 6.95 13.12
CA THR A 142 3.94 8.19 13.18
C THR A 142 3.78 8.91 11.86
N LEU A 143 3.29 10.15 11.90
CA LEU A 143 2.91 10.94 10.73
C LEU A 143 3.83 12.16 10.57
N PHE A 144 3.88 12.68 9.34
CA PHE A 144 4.74 13.82 8.98
C PHE A 144 3.99 15.14 8.91
N HIS A 145 2.68 15.10 8.60
CA HIS A 145 1.84 16.28 8.54
C HIS A 145 0.51 15.99 9.23
N ILE A 146 0.08 16.90 10.09
CA ILE A 146 -1.21 16.84 10.78
C ILE A 146 -1.88 18.18 10.59
N ASP A 147 -3.02 18.14 9.91
CA ASP A 147 -3.95 19.25 9.79
C ASP A 147 -5.18 18.92 10.63
N LYS A 148 -5.42 19.75 11.64
CA LYS A 148 -6.67 19.76 12.39
C LYS A 148 -7.47 20.96 11.89
N GLY A 149 -8.26 20.75 10.83
CA GLY A 149 -9.19 21.75 10.31
C GLY A 149 -10.23 22.20 11.36
N GLU A 150 -11.13 23.10 10.97
CA GLU A 150 -12.03 23.90 11.83
C GLU A 150 -13.04 23.12 12.73
N THR A 151 -13.00 21.79 12.73
CA THR A 151 -14.00 20.97 13.43
C THR A 151 -13.81 20.96 14.95
N LYS A 152 -14.92 21.14 15.69
CA LYS A 152 -14.98 20.92 17.15
C LYS A 152 -14.42 19.53 17.51
N GLU A 153 -13.76 19.47 18.66
CA GLU A 153 -13.20 18.22 19.15
C GLU A 153 -14.28 17.15 19.31
N VAL A 154 -14.14 16.05 18.56
CA VAL A 154 -15.14 14.97 18.49
C VAL A 154 -15.16 14.12 19.77
N ALA A 155 -14.03 14.04 20.48
CA ALA A 155 -13.90 13.33 21.75
C ALA A 155 -12.77 13.92 22.59
N PRO A 156 -12.87 13.94 23.93
CA PRO A 156 -11.83 14.46 24.81
C PRO A 156 -10.47 13.82 24.52
N GLY A 157 -9.45 14.66 24.29
CA GLY A 157 -8.07 14.20 24.07
C GLY A 157 -7.78 13.69 22.66
N ALA A 158 -8.76 13.69 21.74
CA ALA A 158 -8.52 13.34 20.33
C ALA A 158 -7.49 14.28 19.68
N THR A 159 -7.53 15.56 20.05
CA THR A 159 -6.55 16.56 19.59
C THR A 159 -5.13 16.20 20.00
N PHE A 160 -4.95 15.82 21.26
CA PHE A 160 -3.65 15.39 21.78
C PHE A 160 -3.16 14.11 21.09
N VAL A 161 -4.05 13.13 20.88
CA VAL A 161 -3.72 11.91 20.15
C VAL A 161 -3.22 12.24 18.74
N GLY A 162 -3.90 13.15 18.04
CA GLY A 162 -3.46 13.66 16.74
C GLY A 162 -2.07 14.27 16.82
N ILE A 163 -1.91 15.37 17.56
CA ILE A 163 -0.65 16.12 17.69
C ILE A 163 0.53 15.22 18.09
N SER A 164 0.33 14.28 19.03
CA SER A 164 1.38 13.34 19.46
C SER A 164 1.85 12.34 18.39
N ARG A 165 1.23 12.31 17.20
CA ARG A 165 1.70 11.49 16.07
C ARG A 165 2.75 12.19 15.23
N ALA A 166 2.88 13.52 15.31
CA ALA A 166 3.86 14.27 14.52
C ALA A 166 5.28 14.02 15.04
N LYS A 167 6.25 13.92 14.13
CA LYS A 167 7.68 13.74 14.50
C LYS A 167 8.37 15.04 14.88
N SER A 168 7.89 16.16 14.36
CA SER A 168 8.46 17.49 14.55
C SER A 168 7.34 18.51 14.63
N LEU A 169 7.63 19.65 15.27
CA LEU A 169 6.70 20.78 15.33
C LEU A 169 6.42 21.34 13.93
N ASP A 170 7.42 21.36 13.04
CA ASP A 170 7.27 21.79 11.64
C ASP A 170 6.27 20.92 10.84
N GLY A 171 5.99 19.70 11.32
CA GLY A 171 5.02 18.78 10.74
C GLY A 171 3.59 19.02 11.22
N ILE A 172 3.32 20.09 11.97
CA ILE A 172 2.01 20.35 12.55
C ILE A 172 1.46 21.65 11.96
N MET A 173 0.29 21.57 11.35
CA MET A 173 -0.49 22.72 10.94
C MET A 173 -1.78 22.74 11.75
N LEU A 174 -1.95 23.79 12.57
CA LEU A 174 -3.18 24.01 13.32
C LEU A 174 -3.87 25.22 12.71
N GLU A 175 -4.96 24.98 11.99
CA GLU A 175 -5.84 26.07 11.58
C GLU A 175 -6.72 26.51 12.75
N ARG A 176 -6.96 27.83 12.84
CA ARG A 176 -7.67 28.45 13.96
C ARG A 176 -9.16 28.15 13.87
N PHE A 177 -9.77 27.75 14.99
CA PHE A 177 -11.24 27.71 15.12
C PHE A 177 -11.80 29.13 15.01
N SER A 178 -12.69 29.38 14.04
CA SER A 178 -13.55 30.58 14.05
C SER A 178 -14.71 30.41 15.03
#